data_AF-L9Z6J0-F1
#
_entry.id   AF-L9Z6J0-F1
#
_cell.length_a   1.000
_cell.length_b   1.000
_cell.length_c   1.000
_cell.angle_alpha   90.00
_cell.angle_beta   90.00
_cell.angle_gamma   90.00
#
_symmetry.space_group_name_H-M   'P 1'
#
loop_
_entity.id
_entity.type
_entity.pdbx_description
1 polymer ?
#
loop_
_entity_poly.entity_id
_entity_poly.type
_entity_poly.pdbx_seq_one_letter_code
_entity_poly.pdbx_strand_id
1 'polypeptide(L)' 'MIVRQIEGSDSPSQTVLRAVATETNTPVLELEPLYDTIDPEALNTLVTGNGAVRVAFDYQDFTVTVDAERVVLE' A
#
# COMPACT_ATOMS: atom_id res chain seq x y z
N MET A 1 9.21 -6.55 8.73
CA MET A 1 9.75 -5.62 7.71
C MET A 1 9.91 -6.29 6.35
N ILE A 2 8.90 -6.12 5.52
CA ILE A 2 8.83 -6.53 4.11
C ILE A 2 8.86 -5.27 3.26
N VAL A 3 9.56 -5.29 2.13
CA VAL A 3 9.64 -4.16 1.19
C VAL A 3 9.23 -4.62 -0.19
N ARG A 4 8.32 -3.89 -0.83
CA ARG A 4 7.82 -4.11 -2.19
C ARG A 4 8.05 -2.86 -3.02
N GLN A 5 8.66 -3.00 -4.20
CA GLN A 5 8.73 -1.90 -5.14
C GLN A 5 7.39 -1.72 -5.84
N ILE A 6 7.05 -0.47 -6.12
CA ILE A 6 5.91 -0.12 -6.96
C ILE A 6 6.40 -0.23 -8.40
N GLU A 7 5.95 -1.29 -9.07
CA GLU A 7 6.21 -1.47 -10.50
C GLU A 7 5.42 -0.43 -11.30
N GLY A 8 5.97 0.08 -12.41
CA GLY A 8 5.35 1.18 -13.16
C GLY A 8 3.96 0.90 -13.75
N SER A 9 3.50 -0.36 -13.74
CA SER A 9 2.13 -0.74 -14.12
C SER A 9 1.13 -0.72 -12.97
N ASP A 10 1.60 -0.77 -11.71
CA ASP A 10 0.78 -0.94 -10.53
C ASP A 10 0.63 0.40 -9.79
N SER A 11 -0.55 0.66 -9.25
CA SER A 11 -0.72 1.82 -8.36
C SER A 11 -0.16 1.51 -6.97
N PRO A 12 0.28 2.54 -6.21
CA PRO A 12 0.70 2.36 -4.82
C PRO A 12 -0.31 1.57 -3.97
N SER A 13 -1.60 1.89 -4.11
CA SER A 13 -2.68 1.16 -3.42
C SER A 13 -2.79 -0.32 -3.83
N GLN A 14 -2.57 -0.66 -5.10
CA GLN A 14 -2.53 -2.05 -5.57
C GLN A 14 -1.30 -2.78 -5.02
N THR A 15 -0.15 -2.13 -4.98
CA THR A 15 1.08 -2.70 -4.40
C THR A 15 0.88 -3.01 -2.92
N VAL A 16 0.21 -2.14 -2.14
CA VAL A 16 -0.15 -2.41 -0.74
C VAL A 16 -1.01 -3.67 -0.62
N LEU A 17 -2.12 -3.74 -1.35
CA LEU A 17 -3.03 -4.88 -1.30
C LEU A 17 -2.33 -6.19 -1.66
N ARG A 18 -1.52 -6.19 -2.72
CA ARG A 18 -0.73 -7.36 -3.13
C ARG A 18 0.33 -7.75 -2.11
N ALA A 19 0.98 -6.76 -1.49
CA ALA A 19 1.99 -6.99 -0.46
C ALA A 19 1.36 -7.73 0.72
N VAL A 20 0.30 -7.16 1.29
CA VAL A 20 -0.40 -7.72 2.44
C VAL A 20 -0.98 -9.10 2.11
N ALA A 21 -1.67 -9.25 0.97
CA ALA A 21 -2.21 -10.52 0.52
C ALA A 21 -1.16 -11.63 0.43
N THR A 22 0.06 -11.28 0.01
CA THR A 22 1.15 -12.27 -0.05
C THR A 22 1.64 -12.64 1.34
N GLU A 23 1.82 -11.66 2.21
CA GLU A 23 2.34 -11.90 3.57
C GLU A 23 1.35 -12.65 4.45
N THR A 24 0.05 -12.38 4.30
CA THR A 24 -1.01 -13.11 5.03
C THR A 24 -1.42 -14.41 4.33
N ASN A 25 -0.90 -14.67 3.13
CA ASN A 25 -1.32 -15.76 2.26
C ASN A 25 -2.86 -15.78 2.07
N THR A 26 -3.44 -14.60 1.89
CA THR A 26 -4.89 -14.38 1.77
C THR A 26 -5.19 -13.76 0.39
N PRO A 27 -6.21 -14.21 -0.35
CA PRO A 27 -6.63 -13.53 -1.57
C PRO A 27 -6.95 -12.06 -1.31
N VAL A 28 -6.58 -11.15 -2.23
CA VAL A 28 -6.87 -9.69 -2.10
C VAL A 28 -8.37 -9.42 -1.88
N LEU A 29 -9.25 -10.24 -2.45
CA LEU A 29 -10.71 -10.12 -2.30
C LEU A 29 -11.23 -10.54 -0.91
N GLU A 30 -10.41 -11.23 -0.12
CA GLU A 30 -10.72 -11.65 1.25
C GLU A 30 -10.09 -10.74 2.30
N LEU A 31 -9.23 -9.80 1.90
CA LEU A 31 -8.73 -8.74 2.78
C LEU A 31 -9.85 -7.73 3.07
N GLU A 32 -9.74 -7.07 4.23
CA GLU A 32 -10.54 -5.88 4.53
C GLU A 32 -10.35 -4.84 3.43
N PRO A 33 -11.41 -4.13 3.03
CA PRO A 33 -11.26 -3.13 1.98
C PRO A 33 -10.33 -1.98 2.39
N LEU A 34 -9.33 -1.67 1.56
CA LEU A 34 -8.39 -0.59 1.86
C LEU A 34 -9.10 0.76 2.06
N TYR A 35 -10.23 0.99 1.36
CA TYR A 35 -11.03 2.21 1.48
C TYR A 35 -11.64 2.42 2.88
N ASP A 36 -11.75 1.39 3.72
CA ASP A 36 -12.22 1.53 5.10
C ASP A 36 -11.15 2.17 6.00
N THR A 37 -9.88 2.09 5.59
CA THR A 37 -8.73 2.67 6.32
C THR A 37 -8.24 3.97 5.68
N ILE A 38 -8.10 3.99 4.35
CA ILE A 38 -7.56 5.11 3.60
C ILE A 38 -8.14 5.15 2.18
N ASP A 39 -8.41 6.34 1.67
CA ASP A 39 -8.83 6.52 0.28
C ASP A 39 -7.69 6.10 -0.68
N PRO A 40 -7.88 5.03 -1.49
CA PRO A 40 -6.83 4.53 -2.40
C PRO A 40 -6.45 5.54 -3.49
N GLU A 41 -7.40 6.34 -3.98
CA GLU A 41 -7.17 7.33 -5.02
C GLU A 41 -6.43 8.55 -4.48
N ALA A 42 -6.78 8.97 -3.26
CA ALA A 42 -6.05 10.02 -2.57
C ALA A 42 -4.61 9.57 -2.25
N LEU A 43 -4.42 8.34 -1.79
CA LEU A 43 -3.09 7.76 -1.55
C LEU A 43 -2.26 7.77 -2.84
N ASN A 44 -2.82 7.24 -3.94
CA ASN A 44 -2.16 7.23 -5.24
C ASN A 44 -1.76 8.64 -5.68
N THR A 45 -2.69 9.60 -5.61
CA THR A 45 -2.44 10.98 -6.01
C THR A 45 -1.36 11.65 -5.16
N LEU A 46 -1.37 11.39 -3.85
CA LEU A 46 -0.48 12.03 -2.91
C LEU A 46 0.97 11.56 -3.06
N VAL A 47 1.19 10.25 -3.22
CA VAL A 47 2.55 9.67 -3.33
C VAL A 47 3.13 9.76 -4.73
N THR A 48 2.30 9.85 -5.78
CA THR A 48 2.77 10.06 -7.17
C THR A 48 2.94 11.54 -7.54
N GLY A 49 2.55 12.46 -6.65
CA GLY A 49 2.76 13.88 -6.83
C GLY A 49 4.24 14.29 -6.83
N ASN A 50 4.54 15.54 -7.21
CA ASN A 50 5.90 16.08 -7.33
C ASN A 50 6.64 16.30 -6.00
N GLY A 51 6.11 15.82 -4.87
CA GLY A 51 6.71 15.97 -3.55
C GLY A 51 7.16 14.62 -2.98
N ALA A 52 8.23 14.62 -2.19
CA ALA A 52 8.64 13.44 -1.43
C ALA A 52 7.67 13.22 -0.26
N VAL A 53 6.50 12.66 -0.56
CA VAL A 53 5.48 12.34 0.45
C VAL A 53 5.59 10.87 0.84
N ARG A 54 5.51 10.64 2.15
CA ARG A 54 5.47 9.31 2.75
C ARG A 54 4.21 9.23 3.61
N VAL A 55 3.41 8.20 3.39
CA VAL A 55 2.16 7.97 4.12
C VAL A 55 2.33 6.70 4.94
N ALA A 56 1.95 6.75 6.22
CA ALA A 56 1.95 5.59 7.11
C ALA A 56 0.58 5.42 7.75
N PHE A 57 0.06 4.19 7.77
CA PHE A 57 -1.22 3.83 8.35
C PHE A 57 -1.23 2.35 8.74
N ASP A 58 -2.10 1.96 9.65
CA ASP A 58 -2.24 0.56 10.07
C ASP A 58 -3.29 -0.15 9.23
N TYR A 59 -2.99 -1.37 8.78
CA TYR A 59 -3.88 -2.18 7.97
C TYR A 59 -3.51 -3.67 8.08
N GLN A 60 -4.49 -4.54 8.37
CA GLN A 60 -4.31 -6.00 8.46
C GLN A 60 -3.13 -6.42 9.35
N ASP A 61 -3.08 -5.87 10.57
CA ASP A 61 -2.00 -6.08 11.55
C ASP A 61 -0.61 -5.54 11.18
N PHE A 62 -0.46 -4.89 10.02
CA PHE A 62 0.79 -4.25 9.62
C PHE A 62 0.70 -2.74 9.76
N THR A 63 1.80 -2.11 10.16
CA THR A 63 2.02 -0.69 9.87
C THR A 63 2.54 -0.58 8.44
N VAL A 64 1.68 -0.11 7.54
CA VAL A 64 1.98 0.06 6.12
C VAL A 64 2.57 1.46 5.92
N THR A 65 3.75 1.52 5.32
CA THR A 65 4.30 2.77 4.80
C THR A 65 4.40 2.75 3.28
N VAL A 66 3.92 3.80 2.62
CA VAL A 66 3.99 3.99 1.17
C VAL A 66 4.75 5.28 0.84
N ASP A 67 5.68 5.20 -0.11
CA ASP A 67 6.27 6.34 -0.80
C ASP A 67 6.12 6.18 -2.32
N ALA A 68 6.74 7.07 -3.10
CA ALA A 68 6.64 7.08 -4.56
C ALA A 68 7.23 5.82 -5.24
N GLU A 69 8.10 5.07 -4.55
CA GLU A 69 8.88 3.98 -5.14
C GLU A 69 8.56 2.62 -4.50
N ARG A 70 8.14 2.60 -3.23
CA ARG A 70 8.02 1.36 -2.47
C ARG A 70 6.95 1.41 -1.39
N VAL A 71 6.48 0.21 -1.06
CA VAL A 71 5.64 -0.12 0.08
C VAL A 71 6.47 -0.90 1.09
N VAL A 72 6.36 -0.54 2.37
CA VAL A 72 6.98 -1.25 3.50
C VAL A 72 5.88 -1.73 4.44
N LEU A 73 5.95 -3.00 4.84
CA LEU A 73 5.10 -3.59 5.88
C LEU A 73 5.98 -3.91 7.09
N GLU A 74 5.66 -3.34 8.24
CA GLU A 74 6.39 -3.57 9.49
C GLU A 74 5.80 -4.70 10.31
#